data_AF-A0A094AHA3-F1
#
_entry.id   AF-A0A094AHA3-F1
#
_cell.length_a   1.000
_cell.length_b   1.000
_cell.length_c   1.000
_cell.angle_alpha   90.00
_cell.angle_beta   90.00
_cell.angle_gamma   90.00
#
_symmetry.space_group_name_H-M   'P 1'
#
loop_
_entity.id
_entity.type
_entity.pdbx_description
1 polymer ?
#
loop_
_entity_poly.entity_id
_entity_poly.type
_entity_poly.pdbx_seq_one_letter_code
_entity_poly.pdbx_strand_id
1 'polypeptide(L)'
;MLKGYPLHIRNEAHRAELLRDCRYFLFKGLEQKLIPHNISHNLLRGKDEITIRLEDIRQPGLSITFDAPFQTSPSSEPFARHLRYSAPSMSGWVHYMRPFVDATPRELIIEISGECTRLDVDAMRVEFSGDAKKRVNRLIEVLASKINVPNARPMGLLMGSGSGSQPESPASGTGEGSVKVALEGSSYVVLDGREWKEGEEEGEGGMEMEEDLG
;
A
#
# COMPACT_ATOMS: atom_id res chain seq x y z
N MET A 1 -13.55 14.75 -25.51
CA MET A 1 -12.32 13.96 -25.27
C MET A 1 -11.62 13.74 -26.60
N LEU A 2 -10.29 13.93 -26.65
CA LEU A 2 -9.49 13.47 -27.79
C LEU A 2 -9.70 11.95 -27.93
N LYS A 3 -10.38 11.54 -29.00
CA LYS A 3 -10.55 10.12 -29.36
C LYS A 3 -9.21 9.68 -29.96
N GLY A 4 -8.38 9.05 -29.13
CA GLY A 4 -7.06 8.61 -29.54
C GLY A 4 -7.10 7.27 -30.28
N TYR A 5 -6.23 7.13 -31.28
CA TYR A 5 -5.87 5.84 -31.86
C TYR A 5 -5.07 5.01 -30.84
N PRO A 6 -5.00 3.67 -30.99
CA PRO A 6 -4.12 2.84 -30.17
C PRO A 6 -2.67 3.34 -30.23
N LEU A 7 -2.11 3.67 -29.08
CA LEU A 7 -0.74 4.18 -28.97
C LEU A 7 0.24 3.00 -28.93
N HIS A 8 1.12 2.93 -29.92
CA HIS A 8 2.12 1.87 -30.01
C HIS A 8 3.43 2.34 -29.36
N ILE A 9 3.80 1.72 -28.23
CA ILE A 9 5.04 2.02 -27.51
C ILE A 9 6.14 1.09 -28.02
N ARG A 10 7.09 1.66 -28.77
CA ARG A 10 8.21 0.92 -29.38
C ARG A 10 9.23 0.42 -28.34
N ASN A 11 9.58 1.27 -27.38
CA ASN A 11 10.55 0.98 -26.32
C ASN A 11 10.39 2.00 -25.18
N GLU A 12 11.19 1.83 -24.12
CA GLU A 12 11.11 2.69 -22.93
C GLU A 12 11.62 4.12 -23.18
N ALA A 13 12.61 4.31 -24.06
CA ALA A 13 13.07 5.64 -24.45
C ALA A 13 11.96 6.43 -25.15
N HIS A 14 11.25 5.80 -26.08
CA HIS A 14 10.09 6.37 -26.76
C HIS A 14 8.95 6.68 -25.79
N ARG A 15 8.71 5.81 -24.79
CA ARG A 15 7.74 6.09 -23.72
C ARG A 15 8.14 7.36 -22.95
N ALA A 16 9.41 7.50 -22.61
CA ALA A 16 9.92 8.65 -21.86
C ALA A 16 9.77 9.97 -22.65
N GLU A 17 10.03 9.96 -23.96
CA GLU A 17 9.80 11.12 -24.85
C GLU A 17 8.32 11.51 -24.87
N LEU A 18 7.43 10.54 -25.10
CA LEU A 18 5.99 10.79 -25.11
C LEU A 18 5.48 11.32 -23.76
N LEU A 19 6.02 10.83 -22.65
CA LEU A 19 5.70 11.34 -21.31
C LEU A 19 6.14 12.80 -21.13
N ARG A 20 7.30 13.20 -21.67
CA ARG A 20 7.74 14.61 -21.65
C ARG A 20 6.78 15.48 -22.43
N ASP A 21 6.38 15.06 -23.63
CA ASP A 21 5.44 15.81 -24.46
C ASP A 21 4.06 15.90 -23.79
N CYS A 22 3.55 14.81 -23.22
CA CYS A 22 2.29 14.82 -22.48
C CYS A 22 2.31 15.78 -21.29
N ARG A 23 3.45 15.86 -20.60
CA ARG A 23 3.64 16.82 -19.50
C ARG A 23 3.69 18.26 -20.01
N TYR A 24 4.40 18.50 -21.10
CA TYR A 24 4.50 19.82 -21.73
C TYR A 24 3.14 20.35 -22.20
N PHE A 25 2.35 19.52 -22.90
CA PHE A 25 1.02 19.86 -23.39
C PHE A 25 -0.11 19.64 -22.39
N LEU A 26 0.20 19.25 -21.14
CA LEU A 26 -0.76 19.01 -20.07
C LEU A 26 -1.84 17.96 -20.40
N PHE A 27 -1.50 16.94 -21.20
CA PHE A 27 -2.39 15.83 -21.50
C PHE A 27 -2.48 14.83 -20.33
N LYS A 28 -3.08 15.24 -19.22
CA LYS A 28 -3.10 14.48 -17.96
C LYS A 28 -3.63 13.04 -18.09
N GLY A 29 -4.68 12.83 -18.87
CA GLY A 29 -5.20 11.48 -19.11
C GLY A 29 -4.27 10.61 -19.96
N LEU A 30 -3.54 11.20 -20.91
CA LEU A 30 -2.57 10.46 -21.73
C LEU A 30 -1.29 10.18 -20.94
N GLU A 31 -0.84 11.14 -20.14
CA GLU A 31 0.26 10.97 -19.18
C GLU A 31 -0.01 9.74 -18.29
N GLN A 32 -1.19 9.67 -17.67
CA GLN A 32 -1.57 8.54 -16.80
C GLN A 32 -1.69 7.20 -17.52
N LYS A 33 -2.07 7.19 -18.81
CA LYS A 33 -2.07 5.97 -19.63
C LYS A 33 -0.66 5.48 -19.96
N LEU A 34 0.30 6.39 -20.08
CA LEU A 34 1.68 6.09 -20.44
C LEU A 34 2.56 5.66 -19.28
N ILE A 35 2.18 6.01 -18.04
CA ILE A 35 2.89 5.60 -16.82
C ILE A 35 2.98 4.06 -16.75
N PRO A 36 4.18 3.48 -16.51
CA PRO A 36 4.34 2.05 -16.27
C PRO A 36 3.53 1.61 -15.05
N HIS A 37 2.74 0.55 -15.23
CA HIS A 37 1.95 -0.07 -14.18
C HIS A 37 1.63 -1.50 -14.60
N ASN A 38 1.32 -2.35 -13.63
CA ASN A 38 0.82 -3.69 -13.85
C ASN A 38 -0.47 -3.90 -13.05
N ILE A 39 -1.46 -4.56 -13.65
CA ILE A 39 -2.69 -4.95 -12.96
C ILE A 39 -2.69 -6.47 -12.87
N SER A 40 -2.73 -6.99 -11.65
CA SER A 40 -2.76 -8.41 -11.33
C SER A 40 -3.98 -8.73 -10.47
N HIS A 41 -4.29 -10.01 -10.32
CA HIS A 41 -5.34 -10.49 -9.43
C HIS A 41 -4.73 -11.29 -8.30
N ASN A 42 -4.94 -10.85 -7.06
CA ASN A 42 -4.51 -11.56 -5.86
C ASN A 42 -5.52 -12.65 -5.53
N LEU A 43 -5.13 -13.91 -5.75
CA LEU A 43 -5.99 -15.06 -5.49
C LEU A 43 -6.28 -15.28 -4.00
N LEU A 44 -5.35 -14.94 -3.11
CA LEU A 44 -5.54 -15.11 -1.66
C LEU A 44 -6.62 -14.17 -1.14
N ARG A 45 -6.70 -12.96 -1.69
CA ARG A 45 -7.67 -11.94 -1.27
C ARG A 45 -8.89 -11.83 -2.17
N GLY A 46 -8.84 -12.40 -3.37
CA GLY A 46 -9.88 -12.29 -4.39
C GLY A 46 -10.06 -10.84 -4.86
N LYS A 47 -8.97 -10.07 -4.94
CA LYS A 47 -8.96 -8.63 -5.26
C LYS A 47 -8.00 -8.34 -6.39
N ASP A 48 -8.34 -7.34 -7.21
CA ASP A 48 -7.41 -6.80 -8.20
C ASP A 48 -6.44 -5.84 -7.52
N GLU A 49 -5.18 -5.95 -7.91
CA GLU A 49 -4.06 -5.12 -7.46
C GLU A 49 -3.52 -4.28 -8.61
N ILE A 50 -2.90 -3.15 -8.25
CA ILE A 50 -2.14 -2.32 -9.16
C ILE A 50 -0.73 -2.10 -8.61
N THR A 51 0.27 -2.55 -9.36
CA THR A 51 1.67 -2.23 -9.11
C THR A 51 2.05 -0.97 -9.87
N ILE A 52 2.59 0.02 -9.16
CA ILE A 52 3.05 1.28 -9.73
C ILE A 52 4.25 1.81 -8.94
N ARG A 53 5.12 2.55 -9.60
CA ARG A 53 6.29 3.16 -8.95
C ARG A 53 5.89 4.28 -8.01
N LEU A 54 6.63 4.39 -6.90
CA LEU A 54 6.44 5.46 -5.91
C LEU A 54 6.43 6.86 -6.54
N GLU A 55 7.23 7.09 -7.60
CA GLU A 55 7.32 8.40 -8.21
C GLU A 55 6.07 8.86 -8.99
N ASP A 56 5.28 7.89 -9.43
CA ASP A 56 4.14 8.08 -10.32
C ASP A 56 2.80 8.12 -9.59
N ILE A 57 2.80 7.81 -8.29
CA ILE A 57 1.62 7.95 -7.43
C ILE A 57 1.18 9.42 -7.36
N ARG A 58 -0.14 9.63 -7.45
CA ARG A 58 -0.78 10.95 -7.37
C ARG A 58 -1.89 10.94 -6.31
N GLN A 59 -1.92 11.95 -5.45
CA GLN A 59 -2.86 12.03 -4.32
C GLN A 59 -4.34 11.82 -4.69
N PRO A 60 -4.88 12.36 -5.81
CA PRO A 60 -6.28 12.16 -6.17
C PRO A 60 -6.66 10.70 -6.43
N GLY A 61 -5.69 9.84 -6.74
CA GLY A 61 -5.93 8.42 -6.99
C GLY A 61 -5.95 7.55 -5.74
N LEU A 62 -5.57 8.08 -4.58
CA LEU A 62 -5.44 7.31 -3.34
C LEU A 62 -6.76 7.22 -2.56
N SER A 63 -7.11 6.02 -2.11
CA SER A 63 -8.21 5.76 -1.19
C SER A 63 -7.82 4.68 -0.18
N ILE A 64 -8.56 4.58 0.92
CA ILE A 64 -8.35 3.57 1.96
C ILE A 64 -9.65 2.82 2.17
N THR A 65 -9.57 1.51 2.26
CA THR A 65 -10.71 0.64 2.59
C THR A 65 -10.32 -0.23 3.77
N PHE A 66 -11.19 -0.31 4.76
CA PHE A 66 -10.99 -1.17 5.92
C PHE A 66 -11.72 -2.48 5.67
N ASP A 67 -11.02 -3.59 5.81
CA ASP A 67 -11.69 -4.88 5.80
C ASP A 67 -12.65 -4.92 7.00
N ALA A 68 -13.89 -5.30 6.75
CA ALA A 68 -14.82 -5.51 7.85
C ALA A 68 -14.19 -6.56 8.78
N PRO A 69 -14.16 -6.33 10.11
CA PRO A 69 -13.68 -7.37 11.01
C PRO A 69 -14.51 -8.61 10.73
N PHE A 70 -13.84 -9.74 10.48
CA PHE A 70 -14.48 -11.05 10.38
C PHE A 70 -15.38 -11.19 11.62
N GLN A 71 -16.69 -11.03 11.43
CA GLN A 71 -17.68 -11.44 12.42
C GLN A 71 -17.71 -12.96 12.36
N THR A 72 -16.77 -13.60 13.05
CA THR A 72 -16.93 -15.00 13.43
C THR A 72 -18.00 -15.03 14.51
N SER A 73 -19.24 -15.26 14.08
CA SER A 73 -20.46 -15.64 14.81
C SER A 73 -21.64 -14.64 14.66
N PRO A 74 -22.82 -15.11 14.25
CA PRO A 74 -24.05 -14.35 14.41
C PRO A 74 -24.43 -14.41 15.90
N SER A 75 -23.96 -13.45 16.70
CA SER A 75 -24.51 -13.29 18.05
C SER A 75 -25.87 -12.61 17.92
N SER A 76 -26.92 -13.42 18.06
CA SER A 76 -28.32 -13.02 18.10
C SER A 76 -28.61 -12.17 19.34
N GLU A 77 -28.28 -10.88 19.37
CA GLU A 77 -28.80 -9.97 20.40
C GLU A 77 -29.07 -8.56 19.82
N PRO A 78 -30.28 -7.99 19.95
CA PRO A 78 -30.68 -6.80 19.17
C PRO A 78 -30.26 -5.46 19.78
N PHE A 79 -29.50 -5.42 20.89
CA PHE A 79 -29.36 -4.20 21.71
C PHE A 79 -27.94 -3.90 22.22
N ALA A 80 -26.93 -3.92 21.35
CA ALA A 80 -25.61 -3.36 21.70
C ALA A 80 -24.88 -2.72 20.50
N ARG A 81 -25.52 -1.77 19.81
CA ARG A 81 -24.84 -0.86 18.87
C ARG A 81 -24.17 0.34 19.56
N HIS A 82 -23.78 0.19 20.82
CA HIS A 82 -22.84 1.11 21.44
C HIS A 82 -21.44 0.66 21.04
N LEU A 83 -20.83 1.43 20.12
CA LEU A 83 -19.41 1.38 19.76
C LEU A 83 -18.57 1.31 21.04
N ARG A 84 -18.20 0.11 21.48
CA ARG A 84 -17.08 -0.05 22.39
C ARG A 84 -15.84 0.33 21.62
N TYR A 85 -15.34 1.53 21.90
CA TYR A 85 -14.02 2.00 21.53
C TYR A 85 -12.99 1.17 22.31
N SER A 86 -12.83 -0.08 21.86
CA SER A 86 -11.80 -1.02 22.29
C SER A 86 -11.53 -1.87 21.05
N ALA A 87 -11.11 -1.21 19.96
CA ALA A 87 -11.14 -1.82 18.65
C ALA A 87 -9.87 -2.68 18.43
N PRO A 88 -10.00 -3.96 18.01
CA PRO A 88 -8.89 -4.70 17.44
C PRO A 88 -8.33 -3.91 16.26
N SER A 89 -7.01 -3.97 16.06
CA SER A 89 -6.27 -3.25 15.03
C SER A 89 -7.06 -3.17 13.71
N MET A 90 -7.65 -2.02 13.39
CA MET A 90 -8.35 -1.83 12.11
C MET A 90 -7.28 -1.78 11.01
N SER A 91 -6.99 -2.93 10.40
CA SER A 91 -6.16 -2.99 9.21
C SER A 91 -6.94 -2.42 8.02
N GLY A 92 -6.32 -1.47 7.32
CA GLY A 92 -6.88 -0.84 6.14
C GLY A 92 -5.95 -1.03 4.96
N TRP A 93 -6.53 -1.29 3.80
CA TRP A 93 -5.81 -1.45 2.53
C TRP A 93 -5.85 -0.14 1.75
N VAL A 94 -4.67 0.30 1.34
CA VAL A 94 -4.54 1.43 0.43
C VAL A 94 -4.89 0.94 -0.96
N HIS A 95 -5.76 1.69 -1.62
CA HIS A 95 -6.12 1.47 -3.00
C HIS A 95 -5.68 2.65 -3.86
N TYR A 96 -5.48 2.38 -5.14
CA TYR A 96 -5.12 3.35 -6.15
C TYR A 96 -5.94 3.20 -7.42
N MET A 97 -6.38 4.33 -7.97
CA MET A 97 -6.89 4.45 -9.34
C MET A 97 -6.04 5.50 -10.07
N ARG A 98 -5.60 5.21 -11.29
CA ARG A 98 -4.91 6.22 -12.09
C ARG A 98 -5.91 7.32 -12.46
N PRO A 99 -5.68 8.58 -12.08
CA PRO A 99 -6.59 9.67 -12.38
C PRO A 99 -6.93 9.74 -13.87
N PHE A 100 -8.19 10.00 -14.21
CA PHE A 100 -8.69 10.15 -15.59
C PHE A 100 -8.67 8.88 -16.46
N VAL A 101 -8.17 7.74 -15.96
CA VAL A 101 -7.98 6.52 -16.76
C VAL A 101 -8.75 5.35 -16.17
N ASP A 102 -8.58 5.09 -14.88
CA ASP A 102 -9.23 3.96 -14.23
C ASP A 102 -10.61 4.35 -13.70
N ALA A 103 -11.58 3.44 -13.85
CA ALA A 103 -12.93 3.60 -13.29
C ALA A 103 -13.05 3.06 -11.86
N THR A 104 -12.21 2.08 -11.50
CA THR A 104 -12.27 1.39 -10.21
C THR A 104 -10.91 1.45 -9.50
N PRO A 105 -10.90 1.67 -8.17
CA PRO A 105 -9.68 1.59 -7.38
C PRO A 105 -9.31 0.13 -7.15
N ARG A 106 -8.00 -0.14 -7.15
CA ARG A 106 -7.39 -1.47 -6.92
C ARG A 106 -6.41 -1.40 -5.79
N GLU A 107 -6.11 -2.53 -5.16
CA GLU A 107 -5.18 -2.56 -4.04
C GLU A 107 -3.77 -2.17 -4.50
N LEU A 108 -3.13 -1.28 -3.74
CA LEU A 108 -1.91 -0.62 -4.19
C LEU A 108 -0.67 -1.44 -3.78
N ILE A 109 0.12 -1.83 -4.78
CA ILE A 109 1.50 -2.31 -4.60
C ILE A 109 2.45 -1.20 -5.06
N ILE A 110 3.39 -0.84 -4.19
CA ILE A 110 4.35 0.23 -4.46
C ILE A 110 5.69 -0.40 -4.87
N GLU A 111 6.12 -0.10 -6.10
CA GLU A 111 7.49 -0.39 -6.54
C GLU A 111 8.41 0.75 -6.10
N ILE A 112 9.45 0.40 -5.34
CA ILE A 112 10.51 1.32 -4.93
C ILE A 112 11.81 0.84 -5.60
N SER A 113 12.34 1.66 -6.49
CA SER A 113 13.55 1.35 -7.26
C SER A 113 14.80 2.05 -6.70
N GLY A 114 15.97 1.49 -7.00
CA GLY A 114 17.28 2.05 -6.66
C GLY A 114 17.73 1.78 -5.23
N GLU A 115 18.97 2.17 -4.91
CA GLU A 115 19.60 1.99 -3.59
C GLU A 115 19.13 3.06 -2.61
N CYS A 116 17.85 3.05 -2.26
CA CYS A 116 17.23 4.06 -1.39
C CYS A 116 16.45 3.48 -0.21
N THR A 117 16.51 2.17 -0.01
CA THR A 117 15.77 1.44 1.03
C THR A 117 16.73 0.58 1.82
N ARG A 118 16.71 0.72 3.15
CA ARG A 118 17.39 -0.17 4.07
C ARG A 118 16.34 -0.85 4.95
N LEU A 119 16.29 -2.18 4.89
CA LEU A 119 15.41 -2.99 5.72
C LEU A 119 16.21 -3.58 6.88
N ASP A 120 15.80 -3.27 8.10
CA ASP A 120 16.19 -3.97 9.32
C ASP A 120 15.16 -5.09 9.55
N VAL A 121 15.58 -6.33 9.28
CA VAL A 121 14.72 -7.52 9.36
C VAL A 121 14.43 -7.87 10.82
N ASP A 122 15.40 -7.70 11.72
CA ASP A 122 15.23 -8.03 13.14
C ASP A 122 14.23 -7.09 13.82
N ALA A 123 14.32 -5.79 13.51
CA ALA A 123 13.39 -4.80 14.02
C ALA A 123 12.08 -4.70 13.21
N MET A 124 12.01 -5.36 12.04
CA MET A 124 10.97 -5.18 11.02
C MET A 124 10.70 -3.69 10.75
N ARG A 125 11.77 -2.96 10.47
CA ARG A 125 11.74 -1.51 10.18
C ARG A 125 12.45 -1.21 8.88
N VAL A 126 11.86 -0.32 8.11
CA VAL A 126 12.44 0.16 6.87
C VAL A 126 12.78 1.64 6.99
N GLU A 127 13.98 1.98 6.52
CA GLU A 127 14.44 3.34 6.35
C GLU A 127 14.58 3.68 4.88
N PHE A 128 14.13 4.87 4.52
CA PHE A 128 14.25 5.40 3.17
C PHE A 128 15.26 6.54 3.13
N SER A 129 15.95 6.69 1.99
CA SER A 129 16.92 7.75 1.74
C SER A 129 16.52 8.65 0.57
N GLY A 130 17.12 9.86 0.52
CA GLY A 130 16.96 10.80 -0.59
C GLY A 130 15.51 11.18 -0.91
N ASP A 131 15.16 11.15 -2.19
CA ASP A 131 13.82 11.52 -2.66
C ASP A 131 12.75 10.47 -2.34
N ALA A 132 13.13 9.18 -2.20
CA ALA A 132 12.21 8.14 -1.77
C ALA A 132 11.68 8.44 -0.35
N LYS A 133 12.57 8.85 0.58
CA LYS A 133 12.17 9.27 1.93
C LYS A 133 11.11 10.37 1.92
N LYS A 134 11.35 11.43 1.13
CA LYS A 134 10.42 12.56 1.02
C LYS A 134 9.05 12.10 0.48
N ARG A 135 9.05 11.23 -0.53
CA ARG A 135 7.83 10.72 -1.16
C ARG A 135 7.05 9.78 -0.25
N VAL A 136 7.72 8.86 0.45
CA VAL A 136 7.10 7.97 1.43
C VAL A 136 6.50 8.76 2.59
N ASN A 137 7.25 9.71 3.18
CA ASN A 137 6.72 10.55 4.24
C ASN A 137 5.48 11.32 3.77
N ARG A 138 5.52 11.90 2.57
CA ARG A 138 4.38 12.60 2.00
C ARG A 138 3.18 11.67 1.75
N LEU A 139 3.43 10.44 1.32
CA LEU A 139 2.39 9.43 1.13
C LEU A 139 1.72 9.09 2.47
N ILE A 140 2.51 8.82 3.52
CA ILE A 140 2.02 8.51 4.85
C ILE A 140 1.19 9.69 5.40
N GLU A 141 1.64 10.93 5.26
CA GLU A 141 0.89 12.13 5.66
C GLU A 141 -0.50 12.19 4.97
N VAL A 142 -0.52 11.96 3.65
CA VAL A 142 -1.77 11.97 2.87
C VAL A 142 -2.70 10.85 3.32
N LEU A 143 -2.17 9.65 3.58
CA LEU A 143 -2.97 8.52 4.05
C LEU A 143 -3.50 8.77 5.47
N ALA A 144 -2.66 9.27 6.38
CA ALA A 144 -3.07 9.63 7.74
C ALA A 144 -4.17 10.69 7.74
N SER A 145 -4.07 11.71 6.88
CA SER A 145 -5.14 12.69 6.72
C SER A 145 -6.45 12.05 6.22
N LYS A 146 -6.39 11.08 5.31
CA LYS A 146 -7.58 10.36 4.80
C LYS A 146 -8.22 9.45 5.85
N ILE A 147 -7.43 8.88 6.77
CA ILE A 147 -7.94 8.07 7.90
C ILE A 147 -8.66 8.97 8.91
N ASN A 148 -8.08 10.13 9.22
CA ASN A 148 -8.61 11.07 10.20
C ASN A 148 -9.80 11.89 9.70
N VAL A 149 -10.02 11.94 8.38
CA VAL A 149 -11.26 12.47 7.82
C VAL A 149 -12.33 11.38 7.95
N PRO A 150 -13.37 11.56 8.80
CA PRO A 150 -14.42 10.56 8.93
C PRO A 150 -15.01 10.33 7.54
N ASN A 151 -14.82 9.12 7.02
CA ASN A 151 -15.24 8.67 5.68
C ASN A 151 -16.51 9.42 5.25
N ALA A 152 -16.32 10.42 4.39
CA ALA A 152 -17.40 11.26 3.92
C ALA A 152 -18.39 10.33 3.20
N ARG A 153 -19.52 10.08 3.85
CA ARG A 153 -20.73 9.53 3.24
C ARG A 153 -20.97 10.28 1.93
N PRO A 154 -21.48 9.62 0.87
CA PRO A 154 -21.75 10.30 -0.38
C PRO A 154 -22.57 11.55 -0.09
N MET A 155 -22.04 12.70 -0.51
CA MET A 155 -22.64 14.02 -0.32
C MET A 155 -24.01 14.06 -1.00
N GLY A 156 -25.05 13.68 -0.26
CA GLY A 156 -26.44 13.69 -0.67
C GLY A 156 -27.31 13.89 0.56
N LEU A 157 -27.76 15.14 0.75
CA LEU A 157 -28.73 15.62 1.73
C LEU A 157 -28.47 15.30 3.22
N LEU A 158 -28.05 16.30 3.99
CA LEU A 158 -28.73 16.68 5.26
C LEU A 158 -28.18 18.01 5.79
N MET A 159 -29.03 19.04 5.76
CA MET A 159 -28.94 20.23 6.61
C MET A 159 -28.98 19.83 8.09
N GLY A 160 -28.27 20.57 8.95
CA GLY A 160 -28.48 20.49 10.39
C GLY A 160 -27.34 21.04 11.23
N SER A 161 -27.41 22.33 11.52
CA SER A 161 -26.90 23.04 12.71
C SER A 161 -26.08 22.29 13.77
N GLY A 162 -25.00 22.94 14.25
CA GLY A 162 -24.75 23.01 15.69
C GLY A 162 -23.31 22.84 16.16
N SER A 163 -22.75 23.95 16.69
CA SER A 163 -21.77 24.06 17.78
C SER A 163 -20.43 23.31 17.68
N GLY A 164 -19.37 24.09 17.44
CA GLY A 164 -17.98 23.61 17.43
C GLY A 164 -17.43 23.39 18.84
N SER A 165 -17.08 22.13 19.12
CA SER A 165 -16.01 21.77 20.04
C SER A 165 -14.93 21.05 19.24
N GLN A 166 -13.76 21.66 19.20
CA GLN A 166 -12.57 21.14 18.53
C GLN A 166 -12.10 19.87 19.28
N PRO A 167 -11.97 18.71 18.64
CA PRO A 167 -11.26 17.60 19.26
C PRO A 167 -9.76 17.85 19.17
N GLU A 168 -9.09 17.68 20.31
CA GLU A 168 -7.66 17.75 20.49
C GLU A 168 -6.96 16.73 19.58
N SER A 169 -5.92 17.18 18.88
CA SER A 169 -5.08 16.37 18.02
C SER A 169 -4.53 15.15 18.77
N PRO A 170 -4.79 13.90 18.33
CA PRO A 170 -4.11 12.77 18.92
C PRO A 170 -2.67 12.73 18.41
N ALA A 171 -1.76 13.01 19.34
CA ALA A 171 -0.37 12.56 19.42
C ALA A 171 0.37 12.37 18.07
N SER A 172 1.19 13.38 17.73
CA SER A 172 2.41 13.19 16.93
C SER A 172 3.33 12.19 17.63
N GLY A 173 3.12 10.90 17.36
CA GLY A 173 4.14 9.88 17.50
C GLY A 173 5.06 9.93 16.29
N THR A 174 5.79 11.03 16.09
CA THR A 174 6.89 11.10 15.13
C THR A 174 8.07 10.33 15.71
N GLY A 175 7.92 9.00 15.80
CA GLY A 175 9.04 8.09 15.96
C GLY A 175 9.93 8.22 14.74
N GLU A 176 11.20 8.48 14.98
CA GLU A 176 12.26 8.69 14.00
C GLU A 176 12.08 7.85 12.73
N GLY A 177 11.68 8.50 11.63
CA GLY A 177 11.91 8.19 10.21
C GLY A 177 11.76 6.77 9.67
N SER A 178 11.39 5.79 10.49
CA SER A 178 11.42 4.36 10.22
C SER A 178 10.00 3.84 10.18
N VAL A 179 9.64 3.26 9.04
CA VAL A 179 8.31 2.69 8.81
C VAL A 179 8.34 1.25 9.30
N LYS A 180 7.37 0.86 10.13
CA LYS A 180 7.23 -0.55 10.52
C LYS A 180 6.73 -1.34 9.31
N VAL A 181 7.36 -2.46 9.04
CA VAL A 181 6.95 -3.40 8.00
C VAL A 181 6.62 -4.75 8.62
N ALA A 182 6.02 -5.64 7.83
CA ALA A 182 5.83 -7.03 8.18
C ALA A 182 6.01 -7.86 6.92
N LEU A 183 6.71 -8.99 7.03
CA LEU A 183 6.70 -10.02 6.01
C LEU A 183 5.58 -11.00 6.39
N GLU A 184 4.58 -11.13 5.53
CA GLU A 184 3.55 -12.16 5.68
C GLU A 184 4.04 -13.49 5.08
N GLY A 185 3.41 -14.61 5.43
CA GLY A 185 3.83 -15.94 4.91
C GLY A 185 3.69 -16.12 3.39
N SER A 186 3.05 -15.18 2.69
CA SER A 186 2.99 -15.12 1.23
C SER A 186 4.10 -14.27 0.60
N SER A 187 4.99 -13.69 1.41
CA SER A 187 6.07 -12.83 0.94
C SER A 187 7.13 -13.66 0.22
N TYR A 188 7.48 -13.24 -0.99
CA TYR A 188 8.63 -13.78 -1.71
C TYR A 188 9.81 -12.83 -1.56
N VAL A 189 10.92 -13.34 -1.02
CA VAL A 189 12.12 -12.55 -0.71
C VAL A 189 13.32 -13.15 -1.45
N VAL A 190 14.04 -12.31 -2.18
CA VAL A 190 15.31 -12.67 -2.83
C VAL A 190 16.38 -11.72 -2.33
N LEU A 191 17.45 -12.28 -1.78
CA LEU A 191 18.62 -11.56 -1.29
C LEU A 191 19.85 -12.00 -2.09
N ASP A 192 20.53 -11.06 -2.73
CA ASP A 192 21.74 -11.32 -3.54
C ASP A 192 21.56 -12.45 -4.58
N GLY A 193 20.37 -12.51 -5.18
CA GLY A 193 20.01 -13.51 -6.18
C GLY A 193 19.67 -14.89 -5.62
N ARG A 194 19.57 -15.04 -4.30
CA ARG A 194 19.16 -16.27 -3.61
C ARG A 194 17.82 -16.07 -2.93
N GLU A 195 16.92 -17.04 -3.07
CA GLU A 195 15.67 -17.06 -2.33
C GLU A 195 15.97 -17.12 -0.82
N TRP A 196 15.35 -16.22 -0.06
CA TRP A 196 15.46 -16.21 1.40
C TRP A 196 14.37 -17.10 1.98
N LYS A 197 14.76 -18.04 2.83
CA LYS A 197 13.85 -18.88 3.62
C LYS A 197 14.00 -18.51 5.08
N GLU A 198 12.88 -18.21 5.72
CA GLU A 198 12.83 -17.97 7.16
C GLU A 198 13.08 -19.30 7.88
N GLY A 199 14.24 -19.45 8.54
CA GLY A 199 14.55 -20.56 9.44
C GLY A 199 14.68 -21.94 8.78
N GLU A 200 15.81 -22.23 8.15
CA GLU A 200 16.36 -23.58 8.22
C GLU A 200 17.14 -23.65 9.54
N GLU A 201 16.50 -24.12 10.61
CA GLU A 201 17.23 -24.60 11.79
C GLU A 201 18.25 -25.63 11.27
N GLU A 202 19.53 -25.36 11.53
CA GLU A 202 20.61 -26.32 11.26
C GLU A 202 20.25 -27.63 11.96
N GLY A 203 19.79 -28.61 11.19
CA GLY A 203 19.49 -29.93 11.69
C GLY A 203 20.72 -30.47 12.41
N GLU A 204 20.55 -30.75 13.71
CA GLU A 204 21.52 -31.48 14.53
C GLU A 204 22.06 -32.65 13.71
N GLY A 205 23.36 -32.58 13.43
CA GLY A 205 24.09 -33.69 12.83
C GLY A 205 23.88 -34.92 13.70
N GLY A 206 23.27 -35.94 13.12
CA GLY A 206 23.13 -37.26 13.73
C GLY A 206 24.50 -37.73 14.19
N MET A 207 24.69 -37.75 15.50
CA MET A 207 25.85 -38.37 16.13
C MET A 207 25.60 -39.87 16.10
N GLU A 208 26.03 -40.52 15.01
CA GLU A 208 26.20 -41.97 14.98
C GLU A 208 27.27 -42.32 16.03
N MET A 209 26.83 -42.80 17.20
CA MET A 209 27.72 -43.46 18.14
C MET A 209 28.10 -44.81 17.53
N GLU A 210 29.36 -44.94 17.12
CA GLU A 210 30.00 -46.23 16.87
C GLU A 210 29.76 -47.14 18.09
N GLU A 211 29.06 -48.24 17.86
CA GLU A 211 29.08 -49.39 18.75
C GLU A 211 30.49 -49.97 18.72
N ASP A 212 31.19 -49.89 19.85
CA ASP A 212 32.28 -50.82 20.10
C ASP A 212 32.28 -51.31 21.55
N LEU A 213 32.45 -52.63 21.65
CA LEU A 213 32.90 -53.45 22.78
C LEU A 213 31.86 -53.97 23.80
N GLY A 214 31.51 -55.24 23.59
CA GLY A 214 31.01 -56.19 24.58
C GLY A 214 31.06 -57.63 24.05
#